data_AF-C7YP72-F1
#
_entry.id   AF-C7YP72-F1
#
_cell.length_a   1.000
_cell.length_b   1.000
_cell.length_c   1.000
_cell.angle_alpha   90.00
_cell.angle_beta   90.00
_cell.angle_gamma   90.00
#
_symmetry.space_group_name_H-M   'P 1'
#
loop_
_entity.id
_entity.type
_entity.pdbx_description
1 polymer ?
#
loop_
_entity_poly.entity_id
_entity_poly.type
_entity_poly.pdbx_seq_one_letter_code
_entity_poly.pdbx_strand_id
1 'polypeptide(L)'
;MIECIFDHTPEFIKSKMAAAAIVLGLSPTIIATLGVRPQETAVLSVVGRRHLLAFALAVGSPALNAYRSSEYNSIIDSLRERSRQRPNAMRRLDPFVTAISYCLAGASIANIGELTYQLGARTIFIVLPDSAYLALLWAFIGVFIHFMAAIALRCRVSSEVKSVDEEMTQGSWPVSVAKGQIDLMARRSRIIFTVHPESLSFFSMSFITTISTACHIIFGTMVFSSILFVSINDSLSIVARLMASAIVCRIIVTYELLVLRE
;
A
#
# COMPACT_ATOMS: atom_id res chain seq x y z
N MET A 1 11.83 13.11 -33.94
CA MET A 1 10.89 11.97 -34.01
C MET A 1 9.50 12.33 -33.49
N ILE A 2 9.37 12.83 -32.25
CA ILE A 2 8.08 13.23 -31.67
C ILE A 2 7.32 14.22 -32.57
N GLU A 3 7.99 15.30 -33.02
CA GLU A 3 7.40 16.31 -33.92
C GLU A 3 6.88 15.70 -35.23
N CYS A 4 7.68 14.83 -35.89
CA CYS A 4 7.27 14.15 -37.12
C CYS A 4 6.01 13.30 -36.96
N ILE A 5 5.84 12.61 -35.81
CA ILE A 5 4.61 11.85 -35.54
C ILE A 5 3.43 12.82 -35.37
N PHE A 6 3.62 13.92 -34.62
CA PHE A 6 2.55 14.90 -34.44
C PHE A 6 2.14 15.60 -35.74
N ASP A 7 3.09 15.94 -36.61
CA ASP A 7 2.81 16.61 -37.88
C ASP A 7 2.00 15.75 -38.84
N HIS A 8 2.17 14.42 -38.78
CA HIS A 8 1.43 13.46 -39.61
C HIS A 8 0.22 12.81 -38.92
N THR A 9 -0.08 13.18 -37.68
CA THR A 9 -1.25 12.64 -36.95
C THR A 9 -2.47 13.54 -37.14
N PRO A 10 -3.66 12.99 -37.49
CA PRO A 10 -4.88 13.79 -37.59
C PRO A 10 -5.25 14.47 -36.26
N GLU A 11 -5.78 15.70 -36.32
CA GLU A 11 -6.17 16.48 -35.12
C GLU A 11 -7.13 15.70 -34.19
N PHE A 12 -8.04 14.91 -34.76
CA PHE A 12 -8.92 14.04 -33.99
C PHE A 12 -8.17 13.01 -33.12
N ILE A 13 -7.07 12.45 -33.64
CA ILE A 13 -6.24 11.49 -32.89
C ILE A 13 -5.42 12.21 -31.81
N LYS A 14 -4.91 13.42 -32.09
CA LYS A 14 -4.26 14.26 -31.08
C LYS A 14 -5.21 14.58 -29.92
N SER A 15 -6.46 14.93 -30.23
CA SER A 15 -7.51 15.17 -29.24
C SER A 15 -7.80 13.91 -28.39
N LYS A 16 -7.84 12.72 -29.00
CA LYS A 16 -7.97 11.45 -28.25
C LYS A 16 -6.79 11.18 -27.31
N MET A 17 -5.57 11.45 -27.75
CA MET A 17 -4.37 11.30 -26.90
C MET A 17 -4.39 12.29 -25.73
N ALA A 18 -4.83 13.52 -25.96
CA ALA A 18 -5.00 14.50 -24.89
C ALA A 18 -6.04 14.04 -23.85
N ALA A 19 -7.16 13.48 -24.30
CA ALA A 19 -8.16 12.90 -23.39
C ALA A 19 -7.60 11.72 -22.58
N ALA A 20 -6.77 10.87 -23.21
CA ALA A 20 -6.09 9.77 -22.51
C ALA A 20 -5.13 10.29 -21.43
N ALA A 21 -4.38 11.36 -21.70
CA ALA A 21 -3.48 11.99 -20.74
C ALA A 21 -4.22 12.54 -19.51
N ILE A 22 -5.44 13.06 -19.68
CA ILE A 22 -6.29 13.48 -18.54
C ILE A 22 -6.64 12.29 -17.65
N VAL A 23 -7.09 11.18 -18.24
CA VAL A 23 -7.43 9.94 -17.51
C VAL A 23 -6.22 9.41 -16.74
N LEU A 24 -5.06 9.34 -17.41
CA LEU A 24 -3.80 8.91 -16.78
C LEU A 24 -3.39 9.89 -15.67
N GLY A 25 -3.44 11.19 -15.91
CA GLY A 25 -3.10 12.22 -14.92
C GLY A 25 -3.98 12.16 -13.67
N LEU A 26 -5.26 11.81 -13.79
CA LEU A 26 -6.16 11.64 -12.65
C LEU A 26 -5.95 10.30 -11.91
N SER A 27 -5.25 9.33 -12.51
CA SER A 27 -5.11 7.98 -11.97
C SER A 27 -4.49 7.95 -10.56
N PRO A 28 -3.40 8.68 -10.25
CA PRO A 28 -2.80 8.67 -8.92
C PRO A 28 -3.79 9.12 -7.84
N THR A 29 -4.62 10.13 -8.12
CA THR A 29 -5.67 10.59 -7.22
C THR A 29 -6.77 9.55 -7.05
N ILE A 30 -7.26 8.96 -8.16
CA ILE A 30 -8.29 7.91 -8.11
C ILE A 30 -7.80 6.73 -7.26
N ILE A 31 -6.59 6.24 -7.52
CA ILE A 31 -6.04 5.09 -6.80
C ILE A 31 -5.75 5.48 -5.34
N ALA A 32 -5.32 6.71 -5.05
CA ALA A 32 -5.11 7.18 -3.68
C ALA A 32 -6.40 7.12 -2.84
N THR A 33 -7.59 7.33 -3.45
CA THR A 33 -8.85 7.17 -2.71
C THR A 33 -9.15 5.71 -2.32
N LEU A 34 -8.71 4.76 -3.14
CA LEU A 34 -8.94 3.32 -2.97
C LEU A 34 -7.79 2.58 -2.28
N GLY A 35 -6.63 3.22 -2.22
CA GLY A 35 -5.36 2.63 -1.83
C GLY A 35 -5.28 2.27 -0.35
N VAL A 36 -4.25 1.49 -0.04
CA VAL A 36 -3.88 1.16 1.33
C VAL A 36 -3.37 2.40 2.05
N ARG A 37 -3.77 2.58 3.31
CA ARG A 37 -3.31 3.71 4.13
C ARG A 37 -1.98 3.37 4.80
N PRO A 38 -1.00 4.29 4.83
CA PRO A 38 0.26 4.09 5.53
C PRO A 38 0.08 3.72 7.02
N GLN A 39 -0.91 4.30 7.69
CA GLN A 39 -1.23 4.04 9.10
C GLN A 39 -1.73 2.61 9.32
N GLU A 40 -2.52 2.07 8.38
CA GLU A 40 -3.04 0.71 8.48
C GLU A 40 -1.93 -0.33 8.31
N THR A 41 -1.04 -0.13 7.34
CA THR A 41 0.16 -0.97 7.19
C THR A 41 1.12 -0.82 8.35
N ALA A 42 1.22 0.36 8.96
CA ALA A 42 2.03 0.58 10.14
C ALA A 42 1.49 -0.27 11.30
N VAL A 43 0.19 -0.19 11.58
CA VAL A 43 -0.46 -1.02 12.61
C VAL A 43 -0.24 -2.51 12.33
N LEU A 44 -0.45 -2.95 11.09
CA LEU A 44 -0.26 -4.34 10.70
C LEU A 44 1.20 -4.81 10.90
N SER A 45 2.17 -3.95 10.59
CA SER A 45 3.60 -4.21 10.74
C SER A 45 4.04 -4.23 12.19
N VAL A 46 3.66 -3.23 12.99
CA VAL A 46 4.15 -3.01 14.36
C VAL A 46 3.34 -3.79 15.40
N VAL A 47 2.02 -3.61 15.40
CA VAL A 47 1.12 -4.27 16.38
C VAL A 47 0.87 -5.71 15.95
N GLY A 48 0.56 -5.89 14.67
CA GLY A 48 0.29 -7.21 14.10
C GLY A 48 1.52 -8.08 13.86
N ARG A 49 2.73 -7.50 13.86
CA ARG A 49 4.01 -8.18 13.60
C ARG A 49 4.12 -8.88 12.23
N ARG A 50 3.23 -8.54 11.28
CA ARG A 50 3.21 -9.10 9.91
C ARG A 50 3.97 -8.22 8.93
N HIS A 51 5.26 -8.06 9.19
CA HIS A 51 6.16 -7.19 8.44
C HIS A 51 6.19 -7.50 6.93
N LEU A 52 6.29 -8.78 6.54
CA LEU A 52 6.32 -9.16 5.13
C LEU A 52 5.01 -8.89 4.41
N LEU A 53 3.87 -9.15 5.06
CA LEU A 53 2.57 -8.87 4.45
C LEU A 53 2.36 -7.35 4.31
N ALA A 54 2.66 -6.59 5.36
CA ALA A 54 2.58 -5.12 5.32
C ALA A 54 3.48 -4.55 4.22
N PHE A 55 4.70 -5.07 4.06
CA PHE A 55 5.60 -4.71 2.97
C PHE A 55 5.03 -5.09 1.60
N ALA A 56 4.53 -6.32 1.44
CA ALA A 56 3.95 -6.75 0.17
C ALA A 56 2.74 -5.89 -0.23
N LEU A 57 1.90 -5.50 0.73
CA LEU A 57 0.75 -4.62 0.50
C LEU A 57 1.17 -3.18 0.19
N ALA A 58 2.25 -2.70 0.81
CA ALA A 58 2.85 -1.40 0.49
C ALA A 58 3.41 -1.35 -0.94
N VAL A 59 4.10 -2.40 -1.38
CA VAL A 59 4.61 -2.51 -2.76
C VAL A 59 3.46 -2.72 -3.75
N GLY A 60 2.44 -3.49 -3.36
CA GLY A 60 1.29 -3.84 -4.19
C GLY A 60 0.20 -2.76 -4.27
N SER A 61 0.35 -1.60 -3.63
CA SER A 61 -0.61 -0.50 -3.65
C SER A 61 0.12 0.85 -3.76
N PRO A 62 0.45 1.31 -4.98
CA PRO A 62 1.42 2.38 -5.18
C PRO A 62 0.85 3.75 -4.82
N ALA A 63 -0.47 3.96 -4.84
CA ALA A 63 -1.07 5.23 -4.45
C ALA A 63 -1.60 5.18 -3.01
N LEU A 64 -1.29 6.24 -2.29
CA LEU A 64 -1.45 6.32 -0.85
C LEU A 64 -2.52 7.35 -0.50
N ASN A 65 -3.41 6.99 0.42
CA ASN A 65 -4.34 7.94 0.99
C ASN A 65 -3.70 8.63 2.20
N ALA A 66 -3.51 9.95 2.12
CA ALA A 66 -3.01 10.73 3.25
C ALA A 66 -4.11 10.91 4.29
N TYR A 67 -3.79 10.70 5.56
CA TYR A 67 -4.75 10.84 6.65
C TYR A 67 -4.12 11.58 7.83
N ARG A 68 -4.93 12.34 8.57
CA ARG A 68 -4.47 13.23 9.64
C ARG A 68 -4.05 12.43 10.88
N SER A 69 -3.05 12.91 11.61
CA SER A 69 -2.53 12.26 12.83
C SER A 69 -3.59 11.97 13.91
N SER A 70 -4.65 12.77 13.99
CA SER A 70 -5.78 12.58 14.92
C SER A 70 -6.52 11.27 14.71
N GLU A 71 -6.51 10.76 13.48
CA GLU A 71 -7.23 9.54 13.10
C GLU A 71 -6.40 8.29 13.35
N TYR A 72 -5.13 8.47 13.72
CA TYR A 72 -4.32 7.42 14.30
C TYR A 72 -4.95 6.90 15.61
N ASN A 73 -5.52 7.81 16.40
CA ASN A 73 -6.20 7.50 17.64
C ASN A 73 -7.48 6.70 17.35
N SER A 74 -8.28 7.11 16.37
CA SER A 74 -9.51 6.39 16.03
C SER A 74 -9.25 4.97 15.50
N ILE A 75 -8.16 4.74 14.76
CA ILE A 75 -7.78 3.39 14.34
C ILE A 75 -7.43 2.54 15.57
N ILE A 76 -6.58 3.04 16.47
CA ILE A 76 -6.21 2.29 17.68
C ILE A 76 -7.39 2.08 18.61
N ASP A 77 -8.21 3.10 18.84
CA ASP A 77 -9.41 3.02 19.66
C ASP A 77 -10.40 2.02 19.08
N SER A 78 -10.53 1.98 17.75
CA SER A 78 -11.33 0.96 17.09
C SER A 78 -10.80 -0.45 17.38
N LEU A 79 -9.48 -0.66 17.40
CA LEU A 79 -8.90 -1.96 17.76
C LEU A 79 -9.18 -2.37 19.20
N ARG A 80 -9.42 -1.41 20.11
CA ARG A 80 -9.72 -1.67 21.52
C ARG A 80 -11.10 -2.28 21.74
N GLU A 81 -12.01 -2.09 20.80
CA GLU A 81 -13.45 -2.18 21.08
C GLU A 81 -14.19 -3.01 20.01
N ARG A 82 -13.97 -4.34 19.96
CA ARG A 82 -14.94 -5.35 19.45
C ARG A 82 -14.52 -6.81 19.68
N SER A 83 -15.00 -7.45 20.74
CA SER A 83 -14.80 -8.90 20.97
C SER A 83 -15.89 -9.74 20.27
N ARG A 84 -15.88 -9.81 18.94
CA ARG A 84 -16.74 -10.78 18.24
C ARG A 84 -15.97 -12.09 18.06
N GLN A 85 -16.28 -13.09 18.89
CA GLN A 85 -15.69 -14.42 18.76
C GLN A 85 -16.05 -15.03 17.39
N ARG A 86 -15.03 -15.38 16.59
CA ARG A 86 -15.22 -16.14 15.35
C ARG A 86 -15.64 -17.58 15.63
N PRO A 87 -16.58 -18.14 14.85
CA PRO A 87 -16.91 -19.55 14.96
C PRO A 87 -15.70 -20.42 14.61
N ASN A 88 -15.53 -21.53 15.35
CA ASN A 88 -14.37 -22.42 15.21
C ASN A 88 -14.17 -22.99 13.79
N ALA A 89 -15.22 -23.07 12.97
CA ALA A 89 -15.13 -23.47 11.57
C ALA A 89 -14.34 -22.45 10.73
N MET A 90 -14.52 -21.15 10.97
CA MET A 90 -13.78 -20.08 10.28
C MET A 90 -12.30 -20.13 10.65
N ARG A 91 -12.00 -20.41 11.95
CA ARG A 91 -10.62 -20.59 12.44
C ARG A 91 -9.86 -21.73 11.76
N ARG A 92 -10.55 -22.75 11.25
CA ARG A 92 -9.89 -23.85 10.51
C ARG A 92 -9.46 -23.43 9.10
N LEU A 93 -10.08 -22.38 8.54
CA LEU A 93 -9.76 -21.86 7.20
C LEU A 93 -8.66 -20.80 7.23
N ASP A 94 -8.28 -20.33 8.42
CA ASP A 94 -7.24 -19.33 8.65
C ASP A 94 -5.94 -19.55 7.83
N PRO A 95 -5.30 -20.74 7.80
CA PRO A 95 -4.07 -20.93 7.02
C PRO A 95 -4.30 -20.76 5.51
N PHE A 96 -5.47 -21.18 5.02
CA PHE A 96 -5.83 -21.01 3.61
C PHE A 96 -6.05 -19.53 3.29
N VAL A 97 -6.74 -18.79 4.16
CA VAL A 97 -6.96 -17.36 3.97
C VAL A 97 -5.64 -16.60 3.95
N THR A 98 -4.69 -16.95 4.84
CA THR A 98 -3.36 -16.34 4.84
C THR A 98 -2.57 -16.65 3.56
N ALA A 99 -2.59 -17.91 3.10
CA ALA A 99 -1.95 -18.27 1.83
C ALA A 99 -2.54 -17.48 0.66
N ILE A 100 -3.87 -17.35 0.59
CA ILE A 100 -4.57 -16.56 -0.41
C ILE A 100 -4.17 -15.09 -0.34
N SER A 101 -4.09 -14.49 0.85
CA SER A 101 -3.66 -13.09 1.02
C SER A 101 -2.25 -12.85 0.48
N TYR A 102 -1.30 -13.75 0.73
CA TYR A 102 0.06 -13.63 0.17
C TYR A 102 0.10 -13.82 -1.34
N CYS A 103 -0.65 -14.79 -1.88
CA CYS A 103 -0.75 -14.99 -3.33
C CYS A 103 -1.35 -13.77 -4.03
N LEU A 104 -2.44 -13.22 -3.50
CA LEU A 104 -3.09 -12.03 -4.03
C LEU A 104 -2.19 -10.78 -3.92
N ALA A 105 -1.49 -10.60 -2.80
CA ALA A 105 -0.53 -9.51 -2.66
C ALA A 105 0.63 -9.64 -3.67
N GLY A 106 1.15 -10.86 -3.87
CA GLY A 106 2.17 -11.15 -4.88
C GLY A 106 1.68 -10.87 -6.30
N ALA A 107 0.44 -11.25 -6.62
CA ALA A 107 -0.19 -10.96 -7.90
C ALA A 107 -0.36 -9.44 -8.12
N SER A 108 -0.73 -8.68 -7.08
CA SER A 108 -0.81 -7.22 -7.16
C SER A 108 0.55 -6.59 -7.46
N ILE A 109 1.62 -7.05 -6.79
CA ILE A 109 2.99 -6.58 -7.03
C ILE A 109 3.42 -6.89 -8.46
N ALA A 110 3.23 -8.12 -8.93
CA ALA A 110 3.57 -8.52 -10.29
C ALA A 110 2.80 -7.68 -11.33
N ASN A 111 1.52 -7.43 -11.09
CA ASN A 111 0.71 -6.58 -11.99
C ASN A 111 1.23 -5.13 -12.04
N ILE A 112 1.60 -4.53 -10.91
CA ILE A 112 2.15 -3.17 -10.87
C ILE A 112 3.53 -3.11 -11.52
N GLY A 113 4.40 -4.07 -11.22
CA GLY A 113 5.73 -4.17 -11.82
C GLY A 113 5.64 -4.31 -13.34
N GLU A 114 4.82 -5.23 -13.82
CA GLU A 114 4.60 -5.43 -15.26
C GLU A 114 4.01 -4.17 -15.92
N LEU A 115 3.00 -3.54 -15.30
CA LEU A 115 2.34 -2.39 -15.88
C LEU A 115 3.26 -1.17 -15.95
N THR A 116 4.03 -0.90 -14.88
CA THR A 116 4.99 0.21 -14.84
C THR A 116 6.17 -0.03 -15.77
N TYR A 117 6.60 -1.28 -15.93
CA TYR A 117 7.61 -1.67 -16.92
C TYR A 117 7.08 -1.47 -18.35
N GLN A 118 5.88 -1.95 -18.66
CA GLN A 118 5.26 -1.77 -19.99
C GLN A 118 5.07 -0.30 -20.33
N LEU A 119 4.64 0.52 -19.37
CA LEU A 119 4.53 1.97 -19.55
C LEU A 119 5.89 2.59 -19.91
N GLY A 120 6.94 2.26 -19.16
CA GLY A 120 8.29 2.74 -19.45
C GLY A 120 8.86 2.27 -20.80
N ALA A 121 8.58 1.02 -21.17
CA ALA A 121 9.14 0.41 -22.38
C ALA A 121 8.38 0.78 -23.68
N ARG A 122 7.09 1.14 -23.58
CA ARG A 122 6.22 1.33 -24.75
C ARG A 122 5.73 2.76 -24.95
N THR A 123 6.05 3.68 -24.03
CA THR A 123 5.59 5.07 -24.10
C THR A 123 6.75 6.05 -23.90
N ILE A 124 6.51 7.32 -24.21
CA ILE A 124 7.49 8.39 -24.04
C ILE A 124 6.94 9.38 -23.00
N PHE A 125 7.77 9.75 -22.02
CA PHE A 125 7.46 10.78 -21.05
C PHE A 125 7.93 12.15 -21.55
N ILE A 126 7.07 13.16 -21.52
CA ILE A 126 7.44 14.53 -21.94
C ILE A 126 8.46 15.17 -20.98
N VAL A 127 8.35 14.88 -19.68
CA VAL A 127 9.15 15.58 -18.66
C VAL A 127 10.62 15.18 -18.72
N LEU A 128 10.90 13.87 -18.76
CA LEU A 128 12.23 13.33 -19.02
C LEU A 128 12.13 12.25 -20.10
N PRO A 129 12.31 12.60 -21.38
CA PRO A 129 12.21 11.66 -22.50
C PRO A 129 13.22 10.51 -22.42
N ASP A 130 14.39 10.75 -21.82
CA ASP A 130 15.46 9.75 -21.69
C ASP A 130 15.26 8.78 -20.52
N SER A 131 14.25 9.01 -19.68
CA SER A 131 14.04 8.27 -18.43
C SER A 131 12.78 7.41 -18.48
N ALA A 132 12.93 6.17 -18.96
CA ALA A 132 11.84 5.17 -19.00
C ALA A 132 11.38 4.68 -17.61
N TYR A 133 12.13 4.95 -16.54
CA TYR A 133 11.88 4.40 -15.20
C TYR A 133 10.95 5.27 -14.33
N LEU A 134 10.41 6.39 -14.84
CA LEU A 134 9.60 7.32 -14.04
C LEU A 134 8.35 6.70 -13.41
N ALA A 135 7.60 5.88 -14.16
CA ALA A 135 6.42 5.20 -13.64
C ALA A 135 6.78 4.16 -12.56
N LEU A 136 7.92 3.49 -12.72
CA LEU A 136 8.44 2.52 -11.75
C LEU A 136 8.91 3.24 -10.48
N LEU A 137 9.64 4.34 -10.63
CA LEU A 137 10.06 5.20 -9.53
C LEU A 137 8.87 5.69 -8.72
N TRP A 138 7.81 6.17 -9.39
CA TRP A 138 6.57 6.55 -8.73
C TRP A 138 5.98 5.41 -7.90
N ALA A 139 5.89 4.20 -8.46
CA ALA A 139 5.30 3.07 -7.75
C ALA A 139 6.08 2.69 -6.47
N PHE A 140 7.42 2.74 -6.52
CA PHE A 140 8.26 2.32 -5.40
C PHE A 140 8.55 3.42 -4.37
N ILE A 141 8.43 4.70 -4.72
CA ILE A 141 8.53 5.79 -3.71
C ILE A 141 7.47 5.62 -2.62
N GLY A 142 6.28 5.11 -2.95
CA GLY A 142 5.20 4.87 -1.97
C GLY A 142 5.62 3.95 -0.82
N VAL A 143 6.49 2.97 -1.10
CA VAL A 143 7.03 2.04 -0.10
C VAL A 143 7.79 2.78 1.00
N PHE A 144 8.58 3.80 0.64
CA PHE A 144 9.32 4.60 1.61
C PHE A 144 8.38 5.37 2.56
N ILE A 145 7.24 5.83 2.06
CA ILE A 145 6.22 6.53 2.87
C ILE A 145 5.58 5.56 3.88
N HIS A 146 5.31 4.31 3.46
CA HIS A 146 4.87 3.25 4.39
C HIS A 146 5.91 2.96 5.49
N PHE A 147 7.20 2.96 5.16
CA PHE A 147 8.28 2.81 6.15
C PHE A 147 8.28 3.97 7.16
N MET A 148 8.15 5.21 6.69
CA MET A 148 8.08 6.38 7.57
C MET A 148 6.87 6.30 8.51
N ALA A 149 5.71 5.87 8.01
CA ALA A 149 4.52 5.65 8.84
C ALA A 149 4.74 4.54 9.89
N ALA A 150 5.42 3.44 9.53
CA ALA A 150 5.76 2.38 10.45
C ALA A 150 6.73 2.85 11.55
N ILE A 151 7.74 3.66 11.21
CA ILE A 151 8.67 4.27 12.17
C ILE A 151 7.93 5.21 13.12
N ALA A 152 7.07 6.08 12.57
CA ALA A 152 6.25 7.00 13.37
C ALA A 152 5.45 6.24 14.43
N LEU A 153 4.81 5.13 14.04
CA LEU A 153 4.09 4.28 14.97
C LEU A 153 5.02 3.60 16.00
N ARG A 154 6.17 3.06 15.59
CA ARG A 154 7.12 2.43 16.54
C ARG A 154 7.58 3.40 17.63
N CYS A 155 7.72 4.67 17.32
CA CYS A 155 8.05 5.70 18.32
C CYS A 155 6.93 5.95 19.34
N ARG A 156 5.71 5.48 19.09
CA ARG A 156 4.51 5.76 19.89
C ARG A 156 3.97 4.53 20.65
N VAL A 157 4.12 3.34 20.08
CA VAL A 157 3.60 2.10 20.69
C VAL A 157 4.75 1.31 21.30
N SER A 158 4.66 1.11 22.61
CA SER A 158 5.41 0.07 23.31
C SER A 158 4.49 -1.16 23.44
N SER A 159 4.93 -2.31 22.93
CA SER A 159 4.16 -3.56 23.04
C SER A 159 4.76 -4.42 24.16
N GLU A 160 4.06 -4.57 25.28
CA GLU A 160 4.37 -5.59 26.28
C GLU A 160 3.59 -6.85 25.95
N VAL A 161 4.28 -7.87 25.44
CA VAL A 161 3.66 -9.16 25.13
C VAL A 161 3.50 -9.94 26.43
N LYS A 162 2.28 -10.00 26.96
CA LYS A 162 1.90 -11.09 27.88
C LYS A 162 1.55 -12.32 27.04
N SER A 163 2.54 -13.17 26.77
CA SER A 163 2.29 -14.51 26.24
C SER A 163 1.59 -15.33 27.33
N VAL A 164 0.39 -15.84 27.02
CA VAL A 164 -0.33 -16.79 27.90
C VAL A 164 0.29 -18.19 27.82
N ASP A 165 1.07 -18.48 26.77
CA ASP A 165 1.84 -19.72 26.64
C ASP A 165 3.33 -19.44 26.85
N GLU A 166 3.75 -19.45 28.11
CA GLU A 166 5.16 -19.45 28.52
C GLU A 166 5.87 -20.80 28.21
N GLU A 167 5.18 -21.76 27.59
CA GLU A 167 5.74 -23.08 27.27
C GLU A 167 6.24 -23.26 25.83
N MET A 168 6.10 -22.29 24.91
CA MET A 168 6.40 -22.56 23.50
C MET A 168 7.40 -21.58 22.84
N THR A 169 8.69 -21.80 23.11
CA THR A 169 9.72 -22.24 22.14
C THR A 169 11.11 -21.67 22.45
N GLN A 170 11.96 -22.55 22.96
CA GLN A 170 13.42 -22.44 23.07
C GLN A 170 14.07 -22.56 21.67
N GLY A 171 13.62 -21.74 20.72
CA GLY A 171 14.11 -21.72 19.34
C GLY A 171 14.99 -20.50 19.08
N SER A 172 15.98 -20.63 18.19
CA SER A 172 16.80 -19.50 17.74
C SER A 172 15.93 -18.35 17.22
N TRP A 173 16.29 -17.10 17.56
CA TRP A 173 15.63 -15.85 17.15
C TRP A 173 15.06 -15.81 15.71
N PRO A 174 15.74 -16.31 14.65
CA PRO A 174 15.17 -16.31 13.30
C PRO A 174 13.94 -17.23 13.13
N VAL A 175 13.89 -18.36 13.84
CA VAL A 175 12.79 -19.34 13.71
C VAL A 175 11.52 -18.84 14.39
N SER A 176 11.65 -18.13 15.52
CA SER A 176 10.51 -17.52 16.21
C SER A 176 9.95 -16.31 15.44
N VAL A 177 10.81 -15.54 14.76
CA VAL A 177 10.39 -14.46 13.85
C VAL A 177 9.67 -15.02 12.62
N ALA A 178 10.22 -16.06 11.98
CA ALA A 178 9.61 -16.70 10.82
C ALA A 178 8.26 -17.35 11.15
N LYS A 179 8.16 -18.07 12.28
CA LYS A 179 6.87 -18.58 12.78
C LYS A 179 5.89 -17.45 13.04
N GLY A 180 6.33 -16.32 13.57
CA GLY A 180 5.48 -15.14 13.79
C GLY A 180 4.97 -14.44 12.53
N GLN A 181 5.53 -14.72 11.35
CA GLN A 181 5.05 -14.19 10.06
C GLN A 181 4.03 -15.12 9.38
N ILE A 182 4.12 -16.42 9.67
CA ILE A 182 3.32 -17.48 9.04
C ILE A 182 2.12 -17.85 9.92
N ASP A 183 2.28 -17.76 11.26
CA ASP A 183 1.21 -18.07 12.20
C ASP A 183 0.21 -16.91 12.27
N LEU A 184 -1.08 -17.24 12.16
CA LEU A 184 -2.14 -16.23 12.06
C LEU A 184 -2.31 -15.44 13.35
N MET A 185 -2.65 -14.16 13.21
CA MET A 185 -2.99 -13.30 14.33
C MET A 185 -4.15 -13.85 15.17
N ALA A 186 -5.13 -14.52 14.53
CA ALA A 186 -6.29 -15.14 15.18
C ALA A 186 -5.95 -16.25 16.19
N ARG A 187 -4.73 -16.79 16.12
CA ARG A 187 -4.22 -17.84 17.01
C ARG A 187 -3.34 -17.28 18.13
N ARG A 188 -2.98 -15.98 18.08
CA ARG A 188 -2.04 -15.36 19.00
C ARG A 188 -2.76 -14.80 20.22
N SER A 189 -2.18 -14.98 21.41
CA SER A 189 -2.70 -14.45 22.67
C SER A 189 -2.90 -12.93 22.60
N ARG A 190 -3.91 -12.44 23.35
CA ARG A 190 -4.35 -11.05 23.42
C ARG A 190 -3.15 -10.09 23.50
N ILE A 191 -2.94 -9.25 22.48
CA ILE A 191 -1.84 -8.28 22.44
C ILE A 191 -2.26 -7.07 23.28
N ILE A 192 -1.59 -6.85 24.40
CA ILE A 192 -1.77 -5.64 25.22
C ILE A 192 -0.73 -4.62 24.72
N PHE A 193 -1.20 -3.56 24.08
CA PHE A 193 -0.35 -2.45 23.65
C PHE A 193 -0.63 -1.23 24.54
N THR A 194 0.43 -0.53 24.93
CA THR A 194 0.33 0.76 25.62
C THR A 194 0.66 1.86 24.62
N VAL A 195 -0.26 2.82 24.49
CA VAL A 195 -0.06 4.00 23.64
C VAL A 195 0.50 5.10 24.51
N HIS A 196 1.72 5.54 24.21
CA HIS A 196 2.31 6.68 24.91
C HIS A 196 1.71 8.01 24.42
N PRO A 197 1.73 9.07 25.25
CA PRO A 197 1.29 10.40 24.86
C PRO A 197 2.10 10.93 23.67
N GLU A 198 1.50 11.87 22.93
CA GLU A 198 2.08 12.39 21.69
C GLU A 198 3.46 13.00 21.94
N SER A 199 4.49 12.42 21.30
CA SER A 199 5.84 12.95 21.31
C SER A 199 6.05 13.88 20.11
N LEU A 200 6.96 14.86 20.27
CA LEU A 200 7.36 15.75 19.18
C LEU A 200 7.86 14.96 17.95
N SER A 201 8.58 13.86 18.18
CA SER A 201 9.06 12.95 17.13
C SER A 201 7.91 12.28 16.36
N PHE A 202 6.88 11.81 17.06
CA PHE A 202 5.68 11.25 16.43
C PHE A 202 4.95 12.28 15.57
N PHE A 203 4.81 13.50 16.08
CA PHE A 203 4.18 14.60 15.34
C PHE A 203 4.95 14.93 14.06
N SER A 204 6.27 15.15 14.15
CA SER A 204 7.12 15.44 13.00
C SER A 204 7.08 14.34 11.95
N MET A 205 7.19 13.06 12.34
CA MET A 205 7.15 11.94 11.40
C MET A 205 5.78 11.78 10.72
N SER A 206 4.69 12.00 11.46
CA SER A 206 3.33 11.98 10.91
C SER A 206 3.10 13.13 9.92
N PHE A 207 3.64 14.31 10.23
CA PHE A 207 3.60 15.46 9.35
C PHE A 207 4.40 15.23 8.06
N ILE A 208 5.62 14.72 8.17
CA ILE A 208 6.46 14.34 7.02
C ILE A 208 5.74 13.31 6.15
N THR A 209 5.18 12.25 6.75
CA THR A 209 4.43 11.22 6.01
C THR A 209 3.26 11.82 5.22
N THR A 210 2.55 12.77 5.82
CA THR A 210 1.42 13.45 5.16
C THR A 210 1.88 14.30 3.98
N ILE A 211 2.93 15.11 4.15
CA ILE A 211 3.51 15.91 3.05
C ILE A 211 4.06 15.00 1.96
N SER A 212 4.83 13.97 2.31
CA SER A 212 5.38 13.02 1.35
C SER A 212 4.28 12.32 0.56
N THR A 213 3.14 12.01 1.18
CA THR A 213 1.98 11.45 0.46
C THR A 213 1.40 12.44 -0.53
N ALA A 214 1.23 13.71 -0.16
CA ALA A 214 0.76 14.75 -1.07
C ALA A 214 1.73 14.95 -2.25
N CYS A 215 3.04 15.04 -1.97
CA CYS A 215 4.08 15.13 -2.99
C CYS A 215 4.09 13.90 -3.91
N HIS A 216 3.86 12.70 -3.37
CA HIS A 216 3.80 11.46 -4.15
C HIS A 216 2.61 11.44 -5.12
N ILE A 217 1.44 11.90 -4.70
CA ILE A 217 0.27 12.05 -5.57
C ILE A 217 0.57 13.07 -6.69
N ILE A 218 1.12 14.24 -6.34
CA ILE A 218 1.48 15.28 -7.32
C ILE A 218 2.51 14.75 -8.32
N PHE A 219 3.55 14.06 -7.84
CA PHE A 219 4.57 13.45 -8.68
C PHE A 219 3.97 12.41 -9.61
N GLY A 220 3.06 11.56 -9.11
CA GLY A 220 2.31 10.63 -9.95
C GLY A 220 1.53 11.36 -11.03
N THR A 221 0.75 12.38 -10.67
CA THR A 221 -0.08 13.13 -11.62
C THR A 221 0.77 13.72 -12.74
N MET A 222 1.92 14.28 -12.38
CA MET A 222 2.91 14.81 -13.32
C MET A 222 3.47 13.70 -14.24
N VAL A 223 3.92 12.57 -13.69
CA VAL A 223 4.46 11.45 -14.47
C VAL A 223 3.42 10.89 -15.43
N PHE A 224 2.21 10.58 -14.97
CA PHE A 224 1.18 9.93 -15.78
C PHE A 224 0.55 10.88 -16.82
N SER A 225 0.39 12.17 -16.52
CA SER A 225 -0.08 13.15 -17.51
C SER A 225 0.96 13.44 -18.60
N SER A 226 2.23 13.16 -18.33
CA SER A 226 3.31 13.35 -19.31
C SER A 226 3.48 12.21 -20.31
N ILE A 227 2.68 11.14 -20.20
CA ILE A 227 2.76 9.98 -21.08
C ILE A 227 2.15 10.32 -22.45
N LEU A 228 2.94 10.16 -23.51
CA LEU A 228 2.50 10.33 -24.90
C LEU A 228 2.16 9.00 -25.58
N PHE A 229 1.44 9.10 -26.70
CA PHE A 229 1.13 8.01 -27.62
C PHE A 229 0.30 6.86 -27.01
N VAL A 230 -0.53 7.18 -26.01
CA VAL A 230 -1.47 6.23 -25.41
C VAL A 230 -2.89 6.50 -25.91
N SER A 231 -3.57 5.44 -26.34
CA SER A 231 -5.00 5.49 -26.67
C SER A 231 -5.84 5.60 -25.41
N ILE A 232 -7.02 6.23 -25.51
CA ILE A 232 -7.95 6.33 -24.37
C ILE A 232 -8.42 4.95 -23.86
N ASN A 233 -8.54 3.96 -24.75
CA ASN A 233 -8.92 2.61 -24.33
C ASN A 233 -7.80 1.94 -23.53
N ASP A 234 -6.56 2.16 -23.95
CA ASP A 234 -5.39 1.63 -23.25
C ASP A 234 -5.22 2.32 -21.90
N SER A 235 -5.42 3.64 -21.84
CA SER A 235 -5.36 4.37 -20.57
C SER A 235 -6.38 3.87 -19.58
N LEU A 236 -7.64 3.68 -19.99
CA LEU A 236 -8.68 3.10 -19.13
C LEU A 236 -8.30 1.70 -18.64
N SER A 237 -7.73 0.85 -19.51
CA SER A 237 -7.24 -0.46 -19.11
C SER A 237 -6.09 -0.38 -18.09
N ILE A 238 -5.18 0.58 -18.25
CA ILE A 238 -4.07 0.84 -17.31
C ILE A 238 -4.63 1.25 -15.95
N VAL A 239 -5.56 2.23 -15.92
CA VAL A 239 -6.18 2.70 -14.67
C VAL A 239 -6.93 1.57 -13.98
N ALA A 240 -7.73 0.80 -14.71
CA ALA A 240 -8.50 -0.32 -14.16
C ALA A 240 -7.58 -1.38 -13.52
N ARG A 241 -6.45 -1.69 -14.15
CA ARG A 241 -5.46 -2.64 -13.60
C ARG A 241 -4.81 -2.11 -12.32
N LEU A 242 -4.47 -0.82 -12.27
CA LEU A 242 -3.93 -0.19 -11.05
C LEU A 242 -4.97 -0.19 -9.91
N MET A 243 -6.22 0.15 -10.24
CA MET A 243 -7.33 0.11 -9.28
C MET A 243 -7.56 -1.30 -8.74
N ALA A 244 -7.52 -2.33 -9.60
CA ALA A 244 -7.68 -3.72 -9.18
C ALA A 244 -6.62 -4.13 -8.15
N SER A 245 -5.34 -3.84 -8.40
CA SER A 245 -4.26 -4.09 -7.42
C SER A 245 -4.51 -3.36 -6.10
N ALA A 246 -4.88 -2.07 -6.16
CA ALA A 246 -5.13 -1.27 -4.96
C ALA A 246 -6.33 -1.78 -4.15
N ILE A 247 -7.44 -2.13 -4.81
CA ILE A 247 -8.63 -2.70 -4.18
C ILE A 247 -8.32 -4.05 -3.52
N VAL A 248 -7.59 -4.93 -4.19
CA VAL A 248 -7.18 -6.23 -3.63
C VAL A 248 -6.34 -6.00 -2.35
N CYS A 249 -5.34 -5.13 -2.41
CA CYS A 249 -4.52 -4.81 -1.26
C CYS A 249 -5.32 -4.17 -0.12
N ARG A 250 -6.29 -3.30 -0.45
CA ARG A 250 -7.21 -2.68 0.50
C ARG A 250 -8.09 -3.72 1.21
N ILE A 251 -8.62 -4.69 0.47
CA ILE A 251 -9.44 -5.78 1.03
C ILE A 251 -8.59 -6.61 2.00
N ILE A 252 -7.36 -6.97 1.63
CA ILE A 252 -6.47 -7.75 2.48
C ILE A 252 -6.15 -6.99 3.77
N VAL A 253 -5.70 -5.73 3.70
CA VAL A 253 -5.40 -4.92 4.90
C VAL A 253 -6.63 -4.80 5.80
N THR A 254 -7.79 -4.52 5.23
CA THR A 254 -9.03 -4.37 6.00
C THR A 254 -9.39 -5.67 6.70
N TYR A 255 -9.30 -6.81 6.00
CA TYR A 255 -9.53 -8.12 6.60
C TYR A 255 -8.56 -8.41 7.76
N GLU A 256 -7.27 -8.13 7.58
CA GLU A 256 -6.25 -8.37 8.60
C GLU A 256 -6.43 -7.49 9.84
N LEU A 257 -6.80 -6.23 9.66
CA LEU A 257 -7.11 -5.34 10.78
C LEU A 257 -8.39 -5.77 11.52
N LEU A 258 -9.37 -6.34 10.80
CA LEU A 258 -10.55 -6.93 11.44
C LEU A 258 -10.18 -8.17 12.27
N VAL A 259 -9.26 -9.01 11.79
CA VAL A 259 -8.75 -10.15 12.57
C VAL A 259 -7.98 -9.68 13.80
N LEU A 260 -7.18 -8.61 13.69
CA LEU A 260 -6.41 -8.05 14.81
C LEU A 260 -7.30 -7.49 15.94
N ARG A 261 -8.55 -7.17 15.64
CA ARG A 261 -9.53 -6.62 16.60
C ARG A 261 -10.15 -7.69 17.51
N GLU A 262 -10.09 -8.96 17.12
CA GLU A 262 -10.72 -10.09 17.83
C GLU A 262 -9.86 -10.62 18.98
#